data_AF-A0A9W7KNB3-F1
#
_entry.id   AF-A0A9W7KNB3-F1
#
_cell.length_a   1.000
_cell.length_b   1.000
_cell.length_c   1.000
_cell.angle_alpha   90.00
_cell.angle_beta   90.00
_cell.angle_gamma   90.00
#
_symmetry.space_group_name_H-M   'P 1'
#
loop_
_entity.id
_entity.type
_entity.pdbx_description
1 polymer ?
#
loop_
_entity_poly.entity_id
_entity_poly.type
_entity_poly.pdbx_seq_one_letter_code
_entity_poly.pdbx_strand_id
1 'polypeptide(L)' 'MERTEKRDAITRIRHAAEKQGLDAGDLARITGLAPGHARAILSGFGSTVPRSALDRTARVLPE' A
#
# COMPACT_ATOMS: atom_id res chain seq x y z
N MET A 1 -12.95 6.77 -14.28
CA MET A 1 -12.64 5.37 -13.91
C MET A 1 -11.42 5.23 -12.99
N GLU A 2 -10.35 6.03 -13.11
CA GLU A 2 -9.11 5.85 -12.33
C GLU A 2 -9.18 6.00 -10.80
N ARG A 3 -10.05 6.88 -10.26
CA ARG A 3 -10.09 7.12 -8.80
C ARG A 3 -10.55 5.89 -7.99
N THR A 4 -11.48 5.11 -8.54
CA THR A 4 -12.07 3.96 -7.85
C THR A 4 -11.05 2.83 -7.69
N GLU A 5 -10.34 2.49 -8.76
CA GLU A 5 -9.34 1.42 -8.73
C GLU A 5 -8.13 1.77 -7.85
N LYS A 6 -7.72 3.05 -7.78
CA LYS A 6 -6.63 3.46 -6.89
C LYS A 6 -7.02 3.26 -5.43
N ARG A 7 -8.26 3.61 -5.08
CA ARG A 7 -8.78 3.44 -3.72
C ARG A 7 -8.90 1.96 -3.36
N ASP A 8 -9.32 1.14 -4.30
CA ASP A 8 -9.42 -0.31 -4.14
C ASP A 8 -8.05 -0.97 -3.89
N ALA A 9 -7.02 -0.57 -4.64
CA ALA A 9 -5.65 -1.03 -4.42
C ALA A 9 -5.11 -0.65 -3.03
N ILE A 10 -5.35 0.59 -2.59
CA ILE A 10 -4.95 1.05 -1.24
C ILE A 10 -5.64 0.21 -0.17
N THR A 11 -6.94 -0.06 -0.30
CA THR A 11 -7.71 -0.89 0.63
C THR A 11 -7.15 -2.31 0.68
N ARG A 12 -6.87 -2.93 -0.47
CA ARG A 12 -6.29 -4.28 -0.54
C ARG A 12 -4.92 -4.36 0.12
N ILE A 13 -4.03 -3.42 -0.20
CA ILE A 13 -2.68 -3.34 0.40
C ILE A 13 -2.78 -3.18 1.91
N ARG A 14 -3.64 -2.26 2.38
CA ARG A 14 -3.84 -2.02 3.82
C ARG A 14 -4.37 -3.28 4.51
N HIS A 15 -5.38 -3.93 3.94
CA HIS A 15 -5.96 -5.14 4.51
C HIS A 15 -4.94 -6.29 4.56
N ALA A 16 -4.14 -6.48 3.50
CA ALA A 16 -3.07 -7.48 3.47
C ALA A 16 -1.98 -7.19 4.52
N ALA A 17 -1.62 -5.91 4.70
CA ALA A 17 -0.69 -5.49 5.74
C ALA A 17 -1.26 -5.71 7.16
N GLU A 18 -2.52 -5.34 7.41
CA GLU A 18 -3.21 -5.56 8.68
C GLU A 18 -3.31 -7.06 9.02
N LYS A 19 -3.65 -7.91 8.04
CA LYS A 19 -3.73 -9.38 8.19
C LYS A 19 -2.39 -10.01 8.58
N GLN A 20 -1.29 -9.46 8.10
CA GLN A 20 0.08 -9.92 8.40
C GLN A 20 0.71 -9.22 9.60
N GLY A 21 0.03 -8.24 10.20
CA GLY A 21 0.58 -7.43 11.29
C GLY A 21 1.78 -6.58 10.85
N LEU A 22 1.84 -6.17 9.58
CA LEU A 22 2.96 -5.39 9.03
C LEU A 22 2.82 -3.91 9.38
N ASP A 23 3.87 -3.37 10.00
CA ASP A 23 4.02 -1.94 10.19
C ASP A 23 4.47 -1.23 8.89
N ALA A 24 4.40 0.11 8.88
CA ALA A 24 4.86 0.91 7.74
C ALA A 24 6.32 0.63 7.36
N GLY A 25 7.17 0.32 8.35
CA GLY A 25 8.57 -0.05 8.14
C GLY A 25 8.72 -1.38 7.42
N ASP A 26 7.94 -2.40 7.79
CA ASP A 26 8.02 -3.71 7.17
C ASP A 26 7.39 -3.70 5.78
N LEU A 27 6.26 -3.02 5.62
CA LEU A 27 5.66 -2.79 4.31
C LEU A 27 6.64 -2.08 3.36
N ALA A 28 7.36 -1.07 3.83
CA ALA A 28 8.39 -0.38 3.06
C ALA A 28 9.56 -1.31 2.67
N ARG A 29 10.04 -2.16 3.59
CA ARG A 29 11.12 -3.13 3.29
C ARG A 29 10.69 -4.18 2.28
N ILE A 30 9.51 -4.78 2.46
CA ILE A 30 9.00 -5.87 1.62
C ILE A 30 8.75 -5.36 0.19
N THR A 31 8.14 -4.18 0.07
CA THR A 31 7.68 -3.66 -1.23
C THR A 31 8.65 -2.68 -1.88
N GLY A 32 9.71 -2.29 -1.19
CA GLY A 32 10.66 -1.26 -1.62
C GLY A 32 10.05 0.14 -1.67
N LEU A 33 8.91 0.37 -0.99
CA LEU A 33 8.29 1.68 -0.89
C LEU A 33 9.10 2.61 0.02
N ALA A 34 9.03 3.91 -0.26
CA ALA A 34 9.48 4.90 0.72
C ALA A 34 8.63 4.77 2.01
N PRO A 35 9.24 4.86 3.21
CA PRO A 35 8.52 4.73 4.48
C PRO A 35 7.34 5.69 4.61
N GLY A 36 7.47 6.91 4.05
CA GLY A 36 6.37 7.89 4.01
C GLY A 36 5.17 7.43 3.18
N HIS A 37 5.40 6.72 2.06
CA HIS A 37 4.31 6.16 1.25
C HIS A 37 3.65 4.97 1.93
N ALA A 38 4.44 4.06 2.52
CA ALA A 38 3.90 2.93 3.29
C ALA A 38 3.01 3.43 4.44
N ARG A 39 3.49 4.44 5.19
CA ARG A 39 2.71 5.10 6.24
C ARG A 39 1.44 5.74 5.69
N ALA A 40 1.52 6.45 4.56
CA ALA A 40 0.36 7.08 3.93
C ALA A 40 -0.72 6.04 3.57
N ILE A 41 -0.34 4.88 3.02
CA ILE A 41 -1.28 3.79 2.69
C ILE A 41 -1.97 3.29 3.96
N LEU A 42 -1.20 2.93 5.00
CA LEU A 42 -1.74 2.39 6.25
C LEU A 42 -2.62 3.41 7.00
N SER A 43 -2.26 4.69 6.96
CA SER A 43 -3.03 5.78 7.60
C SER A 43 -4.23 6.26 6.76
N GLY A 44 -4.53 5.65 5.61
CA GLY A 44 -5.66 6.05 4.76
C GLY A 44 -5.41 7.28 3.87
N PHE A 45 -4.20 7.84 3.88
CA PHE A 45 -3.73 8.91 3.00
C PHE A 45 -3.05 8.39 1.72
N GLY A 46 -3.24 7.12 1.36
CA GLY A 46 -2.64 6.48 0.18
C GLY A 46 -2.97 7.15 -1.16
N SER A 47 -3.92 8.09 -1.19
CA SER A 47 -4.25 8.90 -2.36
C SER A 47 -3.07 9.77 -2.84
N THR A 48 -2.15 10.14 -1.95
CA THR A 48 -0.91 10.87 -2.29
C THR A 48 0.18 9.96 -2.88
N VAL A 49 0.05 8.65 -2.74
CA VAL A 49 1.03 7.68 -3.24
C VAL A 49 0.88 7.50 -4.75
N PRO A 50 1.96 7.45 -5.53
CA PRO A 50 1.89 7.21 -6.97
C PRO A 50 1.23 5.86 -7.28
N ARG A 51 0.42 5.80 -8.34
CA ARG A 51 -0.27 4.56 -8.74
C ARG A 51 0.72 3.42 -9.02
N SER A 52 1.84 3.68 -9.68
CA SER A 52 2.87 2.68 -9.95
C SER A 52 3.46 2.07 -8.68
N ALA A 53 3.55 2.86 -7.60
CA ALA A 53 3.99 2.38 -6.30
C ALA A 53 2.95 1.44 -5.69
N LEU A 54 1.66 1.80 -5.76
CA LEU A 54 0.55 0.95 -5.31
C LEU A 54 0.50 -0.37 -6.10
N ASP A 55 0.62 -0.32 -7.42
CA ASP A 55 0.58 -1.52 -8.27
C ASP A 55 1.72 -2.49 -7.95
N ARG A 56 2.94 -1.97 -7.79
CA ARG A 56 4.09 -2.77 -7.33
C ARG A 56 3.82 -3.39 -5.95
N THR A 57 3.32 -2.60 -5.01
CA THR A 57 3.05 -3.04 -3.64
C THR A 57 2.00 -4.16 -3.61
N ALA A 58 0.93 -4.00 -4.38
CA ALA A 58 -0.14 -5.00 -4.50
C ALA A 58 0.33 -6.31 -5.16
N ARG A 59 1.34 -6.28 -6.06
CA ARG A 59 1.93 -7.48 -6.65
C ARG A 59 2.89 -8.22 -5.72
N VAL A 60 3.52 -7.51 -4.80
CA VAL A 60 4.52 -8.07 -3.88
C VAL A 60 3.85 -8.67 -2.64
N LEU A 61 2.75 -8.06 -2.16
CA LEU A 61 2.03 -8.59 -1.02
C LEU A 61 1.27 -9.88 -1.40
N PRO A 62 1.48 -10.98 -0.65
CA PRO A 62 0.65 -12.18 -0.80
C PRO A 62 -0.78 -11.94 -0.30
N GLU A 63 -1.75 -12.71 -0.80
CA GLU A 63 -3.19 -12.59 -0.51
C GLU A 63 -3.61 -12.89 0.96
#